data_AF-A0A3B9RVS0-F1
#
_entry.id   AF-A0A3B9RVS0-F1
#
_cell.length_a   1.000
_cell.length_b   1.000
_cell.length_c   1.000
_cell.angle_alpha   90.00
_cell.angle_beta   90.00
_cell.angle_gamma   90.00
#
_symmetry.space_group_name_H-M   'P 1'
#
loop_
_entity.id
_entity.type
_entity.pdbx_description
1 polymer ?
#
loop_
_entity_poly.entity_id
_entity_poly.type
_entity_poly.pdbx_seq_one_letter_code
_entity_poly.pdbx_strand_id
1 'polypeptide(L)'
;GWASNSKYALFGSLRSAAQTVSYEIAMGFAFVGVLLASGSMNLTEIVLSQQGGIHHWWFVPLFPLFIVFWIAALAETNRAPFDLAEGESEIVAGFHVEYSGIGFALFFLSEYASMV
;
A
#
# COMPACT_ATOMS: atom_id res chain seq x y z
N GLY A 1 -15.71 -0.15 -9.28
CA GLY A 1 -16.34 -1.26 -8.55
C GLY A 1 -17.85 -1.11 -8.48
N TRP A 2 -18.37 -0.38 -7.48
CA TRP A 2 -19.82 -0.27 -7.25
C TRP A 2 -20.61 0.50 -8.33
N ALA A 3 -19.98 1.46 -9.01
CA ALA A 3 -20.58 2.15 -10.16
C ALA A 3 -20.64 1.29 -11.44
N SER A 4 -19.92 0.16 -11.47
CA SER A 4 -20.00 -0.81 -12.56
C SER A 4 -21.19 -1.73 -12.33
N ASN A 5 -22.07 -1.87 -13.32
CA ASN A 5 -23.30 -2.67 -13.20
C ASN A 5 -23.03 -4.19 -13.37
N SER A 6 -21.83 -4.63 -12.95
CA SER A 6 -21.36 -6.01 -13.05
C SER A 6 -21.09 -6.58 -11.66
N LYS A 7 -21.68 -7.75 -11.37
CA LYS A 7 -21.49 -8.46 -10.10
C LYS A 7 -20.02 -8.82 -9.86
N TYR A 8 -19.27 -9.16 -10.90
CA TYR A 8 -17.85 -9.51 -10.79
C TYR A 8 -16.97 -8.29 -10.47
N ALA A 9 -17.26 -7.13 -11.07
CA ALA A 9 -16.56 -5.88 -10.78
C ALA A 9 -16.83 -5.39 -9.33
N LEU A 10 -18.03 -5.64 -8.80
CA LEU A 10 -18.35 -5.36 -7.41
C LEU A 10 -17.53 -6.25 -6.46
N PHE A 11 -17.52 -7.56 -6.66
CA PHE A 11 -16.75 -8.50 -5.81
C PHE A 11 -15.24 -8.25 -5.87
N GLY A 12 -14.68 -7.93 -7.05
CA GLY A 12 -13.28 -7.53 -7.19
C GLY A 12 -12.95 -6.26 -6.41
N SER A 13 -13.81 -5.24 -6.49
CA SER A 13 -13.60 -4.00 -5.72
C SER A 13 -13.73 -4.18 -4.21
N LEU A 14 -14.63 -5.08 -3.74
CA LEU A 14 -14.78 -5.36 -2.31
C LEU A 14 -13.54 -6.09 -1.75
N ARG A 15 -12.96 -7.01 -2.52
CA ARG A 15 -11.71 -7.72 -2.15
C ARG A 15 -10.53 -6.76 -2.07
N SER A 16 -10.37 -5.89 -3.07
CA SER A 16 -9.33 -4.86 -3.08
C SER A 16 -9.47 -3.91 -1.89
N ALA A 17 -10.69 -3.41 -1.62
CA ALA A 17 -10.93 -2.53 -0.47
C ALA A 17 -10.62 -3.23 0.87
N ALA A 18 -11.03 -4.49 1.03
CA ALA A 18 -10.72 -5.27 2.24
C ALA A 18 -9.20 -5.49 2.41
N GLN A 19 -8.48 -5.73 1.31
CA GLN A 19 -7.03 -5.82 1.30
C GLN A 19 -6.37 -4.51 1.74
N THR A 20 -6.70 -3.39 1.09
CA THR A 20 -6.13 -2.07 1.42
C THR A 20 -6.28 -1.76 2.91
N VAL A 21 -7.50 -1.89 3.46
CA VAL A 21 -7.76 -1.61 4.88
C VAL A 21 -6.96 -2.54 5.81
N SER A 22 -6.80 -3.81 5.46
CA SER A 22 -6.07 -4.77 6.31
C SER A 22 -4.58 -4.44 6.38
N TYR A 23 -3.97 -4.07 5.24
CA TYR A 23 -2.56 -3.72 5.17
C TYR A 23 -2.26 -2.31 5.69
N GLU A 24 -3.20 -1.38 5.60
CA GLU A 24 -3.11 -0.04 6.20
C GLU A 24 -2.95 -0.11 7.72
N ILE A 25 -3.73 -0.98 8.39
CA ILE A 25 -3.60 -1.20 9.84
C ILE A 25 -2.22 -1.77 10.19
N ALA A 26 -1.73 -2.75 9.43
CA ALA A 26 -0.41 -3.35 9.66
C ALA A 26 0.72 -2.33 9.47
N MET A 27 0.62 -1.48 8.44
CA MET A 27 1.58 -0.41 8.17
C MET A 27 1.57 0.65 9.27
N GLY A 28 0.38 1.08 9.70
CA GLY A 28 0.22 2.03 10.80
C GLY A 28 0.84 1.53 12.10
N PHE A 29 0.65 0.25 12.44
CA PHE A 29 1.29 -0.36 13.60
C PHE A 29 2.83 -0.38 13.49
N ALA A 30 3.37 -0.71 12.33
CA ALA A 30 4.81 -0.70 12.12
C ALA A 30 5.39 0.72 12.23
N PHE A 31 4.67 1.73 11.73
CA PHE A 31 5.05 3.13 11.81
C PHE A 31 5.03 3.67 13.25
N VAL A 32 4.04 3.28 14.06
CA VAL A 32 3.99 3.64 15.50
C VAL A 32 5.24 3.18 16.24
N GLY A 33 5.82 2.02 15.87
CA GLY A 33 7.10 1.57 16.42
C GLY A 33 8.25 2.58 16.22
N VAL A 34 8.31 3.21 15.04
CA VAL A 34 9.31 4.25 14.73
C VAL A 34 8.99 5.56 15.46
N LEU A 35 7.72 5.93 15.58
CA LEU A 35 7.30 7.11 16.32
C LEU A 35 7.70 7.03 17.80
N LEU A 36 7.46 5.88 18.44
CA LEU A 36 7.83 5.64 19.83
C LEU A 36 9.35 5.65 20.02
N ALA A 37 10.10 5.14 19.04
CA ALA A 37 11.56 5.12 19.08
C ALA A 37 12.17 6.52 18.89
N SER A 38 11.58 7.37 18.03
CA SER A 38 12.05 8.74 17.81
C SER A 38 11.60 9.71 18.91
N GLY A 39 10.48 9.43 19.59
CA GLY A 39 9.89 10.32 20.60
C GLY A 39 9.19 11.56 20.02
N SER A 40 9.09 11.67 18.70
CA SER A 40 8.45 12.80 18.01
C SER A 40 7.53 12.33 16.87
N MET A 41 6.51 13.14 16.58
CA MET A 41 5.64 12.99 15.41
C MET A 41 6.13 13.82 14.21
N ASN A 42 7.17 14.62 14.38
CA ASN A 42 7.74 15.43 13.31
C ASN A 42 8.66 14.57 12.44
N LEU A 43 8.29 14.39 11.16
CA LEU A 43 9.09 13.64 10.18
C LEU A 43 10.53 14.16 10.07
N THR A 44 10.73 15.47 10.22
CA THR A 44 12.07 16.07 10.19
C THR A 44 12.90 15.58 11.37
N GLU A 45 12.34 15.56 12.57
CA GLU A 45 13.03 15.08 13.78
C GLU A 45 13.30 13.58 13.70
N ILE A 46 12.39 12.79 13.12
CA ILE A 46 12.59 11.37 12.87
C ILE A 46 13.80 11.14 11.95
N VAL A 47 13.97 11.94 10.90
CA VAL A 47 15.13 11.85 10.00
C VAL A 47 16.41 12.34 10.67
N LEU A 48 16.33 13.45 11.42
CA LEU A 48 17.47 13.99 12.15
C LEU A 48 17.96 13.04 13.27
N SER A 49 17.05 12.31 13.92
CA SER A 49 17.39 11.30 14.95
C SER A 49 18.21 10.12 14.40
N GLN A 50 18.22 9.93 13.07
CA GLN A 50 19.00 8.89 12.40
C GLN A 50 20.40 9.37 11.97
N GLN A 51 20.79 10.59 12.36
CA GLN A 51 22.11 11.14 12.08
C GLN A 51 23.19 10.47 12.96
N GLY A 52 23.77 9.39 12.45
CA GLY A 52 24.85 8.67 13.15
C GLY A 52 25.47 7.51 12.37
N GLY A 53 25.23 7.44 11.05
CA GLY A 53 25.63 6.31 10.20
C GLY A 53 24.63 5.14 10.22
N ILE A 54 24.94 4.09 9.46
CA ILE A 54 24.03 2.96 9.16
C ILE A 54 23.50 2.27 10.42
N HIS A 55 24.30 2.21 11.50
CA HIS A 55 23.90 1.58 12.77
C HIS A 55 22.83 2.34 13.56
N HIS A 56 22.67 3.65 13.31
CA HIS A 56 21.67 4.49 13.96
C HIS A 56 20.39 4.64 13.14
N TRP A 57 20.34 4.06 11.94
CA TRP A 57 19.12 4.07 11.14
C TRP A 57 18.11 3.12 11.77
N TRP A 58 16.86 3.57 11.89
CA TRP A 58 15.81 2.81 12.55
C TRP A 58 15.54 1.44 11.94
N PHE A 59 15.94 1.18 10.69
CA PHE A 59 15.82 -0.14 10.08
C PHE A 59 16.71 -1.21 10.73
N VAL A 60 17.83 -0.84 11.38
CA VAL A 60 18.74 -1.80 12.03
C VAL A 60 18.15 -2.34 13.34
N PRO A 61 17.77 -1.50 14.32
CA PRO A 61 17.15 -1.99 15.56
C PRO A 61 15.72 -2.48 15.35
N LEU A 62 14.98 -1.91 14.39
CA LEU A 62 13.57 -2.26 14.11
C LEU A 62 13.45 -3.11 12.83
N PHE A 63 14.45 -3.93 12.51
CA PHE A 63 14.47 -4.73 11.28
C PHE A 63 13.22 -5.58 11.05
N PRO A 64 12.64 -6.26 12.06
CA PRO A 64 11.37 -6.99 11.87
C PRO A 64 10.19 -6.08 11.52
N LEU A 65 10.09 -4.90 12.14
CA LEU A 65 9.05 -3.92 11.85
C LEU A 65 9.23 -3.30 10.46
N PHE A 66 10.48 -3.10 10.04
CA PHE A 66 10.81 -2.68 8.69
C PHE A 66 10.33 -3.70 7.64
N ILE A 67 10.53 -5.00 7.88
CA ILE A 67 10.03 -6.05 6.98
C ILE A 67 8.50 -6.03 6.90
N VAL A 68 7.81 -5.89 8.04
CA VAL A 68 6.34 -5.79 8.06
C VAL A 68 5.86 -4.56 7.31
N PHE A 69 6.48 -3.40 7.54
CA PHE A 69 6.18 -2.16 6.84
C PHE A 69 6.41 -2.30 5.33
N TRP A 70 7.53 -2.90 4.93
CA TRP A 70 7.87 -3.11 3.52
C TRP A 70 6.89 -4.04 2.80
N ILE A 71 6.52 -5.16 3.44
CA ILE A 71 5.53 -6.10 2.88
C ILE A 71 4.14 -5.45 2.82
N ALA A 72 3.75 -4.70 3.86
CA ALA A 72 2.47 -3.99 3.87
C ALA A 72 2.40 -2.90 2.80
N ALA A 73 3.47 -2.14 2.58
CA ALA A 73 3.55 -1.12 1.52
C ALA A 73 3.49 -1.74 0.12
N LEU A 74 4.15 -2.88 -0.08
CA LEU A 74 4.02 -3.64 -1.33
C LEU A 74 2.58 -4.15 -1.55
N ALA A 75 1.90 -4.57 -0.49
CA ALA A 75 0.53 -5.07 -0.59
C ALA A 75 -0.51 -3.97 -0.78
N GLU A 76 -0.25 -2.75 -0.31
CA GLU A 76 -1.10 -1.57 -0.52
C GLU A 76 -1.06 -1.09 -1.99
N THR A 77 0.11 -1.17 -2.62
CA THR A 77 0.28 -0.85 -4.06
C THR A 77 -0.32 -1.90 -5.00
N ASN A 78 -1.07 -2.88 -4.47
CA ASN A 78 -1.75 -3.95 -5.21
C ASN A 78 -0.85 -4.71 -6.22
N ARG A 79 0.46 -4.76 -5.98
CA ARG A 79 1.43 -5.33 -6.93
C ARG A 79 1.76 -6.79 -6.62
N ALA A 80 2.13 -7.55 -7.65
CA ALA A 80 2.55 -8.94 -7.51
C ALA A 80 3.63 -9.09 -6.42
N PRO A 81 3.49 -10.02 -5.44
CA PRO A 81 2.59 -11.18 -5.36
C PRO A 81 1.23 -10.95 -4.68
N PHE A 82 0.89 -9.73 -4.27
CA PHE A 82 -0.37 -9.39 -3.56
C PHE A 82 -1.40 -8.72 -4.48
N ASP A 83 -1.51 -9.23 -5.71
CA ASP A 83 -2.44 -8.73 -6.71
C ASP A 83 -3.75 -9.54 -6.70
N LEU A 84 -4.50 -9.46 -5.60
CA LEU A 84 -5.84 -10.08 -5.50
C LEU A 84 -6.93 -9.26 -6.23
N ALA A 85 -6.60 -8.05 -6.66
CA ALA A 85 -7.53 -7.06 -7.20
C ALA A 85 -7.53 -7.01 -8.74
N GLU A 86 -6.36 -7.13 -9.38
CA GLU A 86 -6.21 -7.20 -10.83
C GLU A 86 -6.07 -8.64 -11.36
N GLY A 87 -5.84 -9.62 -10.47
CA GLY A 87 -5.71 -11.05 -10.76
C GLY A 87 -6.41 -11.51 -12.04
N GLU A 88 -5.67 -11.46 -13.16
CA GLU A 88 -6.20 -11.65 -14.51
C GLU A 88 -6.77 -13.06 -14.69
N SER A 89 -6.30 -14.02 -13.88
CA SER A 89 -6.76 -15.41 -13.85
C SER A 89 -8.09 -15.64 -13.13
N GLU A 90 -8.51 -14.76 -12.21
CA GLU A 90 -9.74 -14.96 -11.42
C GLU A 90 -10.91 -14.07 -11.87
N ILE A 91 -10.65 -12.85 -12.40
CA ILE A 91 -11.72 -11.85 -12.61
C ILE A 91 -11.67 -11.12 -13.96
N VAL A 92 -10.94 -11.61 -14.96
CA VAL A 92 -10.91 -11.07 -16.35
C VAL A 92 -10.87 -9.53 -16.37
N ALA A 93 -9.77 -8.95 -15.90
CA ALA A 93 -9.52 -7.50 -15.88
C ALA A 93 -10.48 -6.62 -15.03
N GLY A 94 -11.21 -7.22 -14.09
CA GLY A 94 -11.81 -6.51 -12.94
C GLY A 94 -12.59 -5.23 -13.29
N PHE A 95 -12.16 -4.09 -12.74
CA PHE A 95 -12.81 -2.78 -12.91
C PHE A 95 -12.33 -1.99 -14.14
N HIS A 96 -11.34 -2.49 -14.88
CA HIS A 96 -10.84 -1.87 -16.11
C HIS A 96 -11.72 -2.16 -17.33
N VAL A 97 -12.59 -3.18 -17.27
CA VAL A 97 -13.42 -3.63 -18.40
C VAL A 97 -14.41 -2.56 -18.89
N GLU A 98 -14.85 -1.65 -18.02
CA GLU A 98 -15.89 -0.67 -18.36
C GLU A 98 -15.39 0.78 -18.58
N TYR A 99 -14.10 1.07 -18.33
CA TYR A 99 -13.55 2.42 -18.49
C TYR A 99 -12.69 2.53 -19.75
N SER A 100 -13.13 3.32 -20.73
CA SER A 100 -12.33 3.61 -21.94
C SER A 100 -11.54 4.93 -21.82
N GLY A 101 -10.32 4.94 -22.36
CA GLY A 101 -9.54 6.15 -22.67
C GLY A 101 -9.01 6.90 -21.44
N ILE A 102 -9.69 7.97 -21.03
CA ILE A 102 -9.23 8.88 -19.97
C ILE A 102 -9.40 8.29 -18.56
N GLY A 103 -10.49 7.54 -18.32
CA GLY A 103 -10.73 6.91 -17.02
C GLY A 103 -9.66 5.88 -16.67
N PHE A 104 -9.26 5.06 -17.65
CA PHE A 104 -8.17 4.11 -17.54
C PHE A 104 -6.84 4.81 -17.22
N ALA A 105 -6.50 5.87 -17.97
CA ALA A 105 -5.26 6.61 -17.76
C ALA A 105 -5.17 7.24 -16.36
N LEU A 106 -6.28 7.73 -15.81
CA LEU A 106 -6.33 8.29 -14.46
C LEU A 106 -6.12 7.24 -13.37
N PHE A 107 -6.67 6.04 -13.53
CA PHE A 107 -6.43 4.94 -12.58
C PHE A 107 -4.95 4.53 -12.55
N PHE A 108 -4.34 4.31 -13.72
CA PHE A 108 -2.91 4.04 -13.82
C PHE A 108 -2.07 5.18 -13.23
N LEU A 109 -2.39 6.43 -13.54
CA LEU A 109 -1.68 7.57 -12.97
C LEU A 109 -1.79 7.60 -11.44
N SER A 110 -2.97 7.32 -10.89
CA SER A 110 -3.17 7.29 -9.44
C SER A 110 -2.39 6.16 -8.77
N GLU A 111 -2.32 4.98 -9.39
CA GLU A 111 -1.57 3.84 -8.87
C GLU A 111 -0.06 4.13 -8.86
N TYR A 112 0.46 4.73 -9.95
CA TYR A 112 1.85 5.16 -10.01
C TYR A 112 2.15 6.31 -9.05
N ALA A 113 1.23 7.25 -8.85
CA ALA A 113 1.39 8.32 -7.88
C ALA A 113 1.40 7.80 -6.44
N SER A 114 0.60 6.78 -6.12
CA SER A 114 0.62 6.10 -4.82
C SER A 114 1.88 5.27 -4.59
N MET A 115 2.59 4.89 -5.66
CA MET A 115 3.85 4.16 -5.57
C MET A 115 5.05 5.05 -5.21
N VAL A 116 5.01 6.33 -5.58
CA VAL A 116 6.12 7.30 -5.41
C VAL A 116 6.04 7.98 -4.05
#